data_AF-A0A9P8DG91-F1
#
_entry.id   AF-A0A9P8DG91-F1
#
_cell.length_a   1.000
_cell.length_b   1.000
_cell.length_c   1.000
_cell.angle_alpha   90.00
_cell.angle_beta   90.00
_cell.angle_gamma   90.00
#
_symmetry.space_group_name_H-M   'P 1'
#
loop_
_entity.id
_entity.type
_entity.pdbx_description
1 polymer ?
#
loop_
_entity_poly.entity_id
_entity_poly.type
_entity_poly.pdbx_seq_one_letter_code
_entity_poly.pdbx_strand_id
1 'polypeptide(L)'
;MSMAVSLQKKEAGMHGLSASELQTTLDTYRTLTIHCLVAGDYLRSSAHTVETLLLHFAVDQEADADANIGNWVLMGVIIRIAMRMGLHREPSHWPNIRPLQAELRRRAWIALYSIDFFTSTQIGLPRIIKDSQCDTRPPSYLLDSDIGFEHDTLPPERPHSEPSMLAFHIHRHGVIKVAAEIYDTTEAGPPSPTTVATLQAKLEKATNSLPHWLRLKPLQESIADSPATLLNRMMLDIIAQKAIYLLHRHSFVRGSAGEESVRSSEICIKAALSILEHQRRMNEETQPGGLMYNMRWRVAAPLRSEFMQATMMLCFALSRYDAGRDLNRRSDILQALIIAKDIWETRSDQSLEAQRAVKAISVMLEQDRKSSMFVSSPSTTFNPSSMPSAENHFGGFDNTFGQTMALDPSFFSIGDDMTALSKVMDEFMNDTAATSPFGNAI
;
A
#
# COMPACT_ATOMS: atom_id res chain seq x y z
N MET A 1 -13.52 -14.74 12.60
CA MET A 1 -13.01 -15.97 11.96
C MET A 1 -11.61 -15.81 11.36
N SER A 2 -11.29 -14.78 10.56
CA SER A 2 -9.89 -14.51 10.10
C SER A 2 -8.87 -14.43 11.26
N MET A 3 -9.24 -13.72 12.33
CA MET A 3 -8.41 -13.55 13.54
C MET A 3 -8.08 -14.87 14.25
N ALA A 4 -9.05 -15.79 14.35
CA ALA A 4 -8.86 -17.08 15.00
C ALA A 4 -8.01 -18.02 14.14
N VAL A 5 -8.09 -17.91 12.81
CA VAL A 5 -7.37 -18.82 11.93
C VAL A 5 -5.93 -18.37 11.64
N SER A 6 -5.62 -17.07 11.64
CA SER A 6 -4.21 -16.63 11.66
C SER A 6 -3.52 -16.92 13.00
N LEU A 7 -4.27 -16.94 14.11
CA LEU A 7 -3.81 -17.45 15.41
C LEU A 7 -3.66 -18.98 15.38
N GLN A 8 -4.62 -19.73 14.81
CA GLN A 8 -4.60 -21.20 14.70
C GLN A 8 -3.61 -21.74 13.64
N LYS A 9 -3.27 -20.97 12.60
CA LYS A 9 -2.15 -21.27 11.66
C LYS A 9 -0.83 -21.45 12.42
N LYS A 10 -0.77 -21.01 13.68
CA LYS A 10 0.43 -21.05 14.53
C LYS A 10 0.24 -21.66 15.93
N GLU A 11 -0.98 -21.99 16.36
CA GLU A 11 -1.23 -22.96 17.45
C GLU A 11 -1.29 -24.42 16.94
N ALA A 12 -0.89 -24.69 15.69
CA ALA A 12 -0.87 -26.03 15.10
C ALA A 12 0.00 -27.05 15.87
N GLY A 13 0.86 -26.60 16.80
CA GLY A 13 1.53 -27.48 17.76
C GLY A 13 0.63 -28.02 18.88
N MET A 14 -0.53 -27.40 19.14
CA MET A 14 -1.44 -27.74 20.25
C MET A 14 -2.73 -28.44 19.83
N HIS A 15 -3.15 -28.37 18.55
CA HIS A 15 -4.42 -28.96 18.07
C HIS A 15 -4.32 -29.98 16.92
N GLY A 16 -3.12 -30.37 16.49
CA GLY A 16 -2.92 -31.56 15.63
C GLY A 16 -3.44 -31.47 14.18
N LEU A 17 -3.91 -30.30 13.72
CA LEU A 17 -4.29 -30.07 12.33
C LEU A 17 -3.06 -29.71 11.49
N SER A 18 -2.90 -30.36 10.33
CA SER A 18 -1.88 -30.00 9.34
C SER A 18 -2.19 -28.66 8.67
N ALA A 19 -1.15 -27.99 8.15
CA ALA A 19 -1.30 -26.71 7.44
C ALA A 19 -2.27 -26.80 6.24
N SER A 20 -2.32 -27.96 5.57
CA SER A 20 -3.21 -28.25 4.44
C SER A 20 -4.68 -28.33 4.87
N GLU A 21 -4.97 -29.01 5.99
CA GLU A 21 -6.33 -29.13 6.53
C GLU A 21 -6.87 -27.77 6.99
N LEU A 22 -6.02 -26.93 7.57
CA LEU A 22 -6.39 -25.59 7.97
C LEU A 22 -6.71 -24.68 6.78
N GLN A 23 -5.92 -24.78 5.70
CA GLN A 23 -6.18 -24.05 4.47
C GLN A 23 -7.49 -24.50 3.81
N THR A 24 -7.74 -25.81 3.75
CA THR A 24 -9.01 -26.36 3.25
C THR A 24 -10.21 -25.88 4.08
N THR A 25 -10.04 -25.82 5.40
CA THR A 25 -11.05 -25.31 6.33
C THR A 25 -11.34 -23.83 6.10
N LEU A 26 -10.30 -23.02 5.86
CA LEU A 26 -10.45 -21.60 5.51
C LEU A 26 -11.25 -21.40 4.24
N ASP A 27 -10.91 -22.13 3.18
CA ASP A 27 -11.57 -22.01 1.89
C ASP A 27 -13.02 -22.46 1.97
N THR A 28 -13.30 -23.47 2.80
CA THR A 28 -14.66 -23.90 3.13
C THR A 28 -15.44 -22.80 3.84
N TYR A 29 -14.92 -22.19 4.91
CA TYR A 29 -15.61 -21.11 5.63
C TYR A 29 -15.80 -19.85 4.77
N ARG A 30 -14.83 -19.52 3.91
CA ARG A 30 -14.97 -18.44 2.92
C ARG A 30 -16.14 -18.72 1.98
N THR A 31 -16.18 -19.91 1.38
CA THR A 31 -17.24 -20.33 0.46
C THR A 31 -18.61 -20.31 1.13
N LEU A 32 -18.71 -20.84 2.35
CA LEU A 32 -19.95 -20.83 3.12
C LEU A 32 -20.39 -19.41 3.48
N THR A 33 -19.46 -18.51 3.79
CA THR A 33 -19.78 -17.09 4.05
C THR A 33 -20.39 -16.45 2.81
N ILE A 34 -19.85 -16.72 1.62
CA ILE A 34 -20.40 -16.23 0.34
C ILE A 34 -21.81 -16.80 0.11
N HIS A 35 -22.00 -18.11 0.33
CA HIS A 35 -23.32 -18.73 0.21
C HIS A 35 -24.36 -18.09 1.15
N CYS A 36 -23.98 -17.83 2.41
CA CYS A 36 -24.85 -17.17 3.38
C CYS A 36 -25.19 -15.73 2.96
N LEU A 37 -24.22 -14.97 2.44
CA LEU A 37 -24.44 -13.61 1.93
C LEU A 37 -25.43 -13.60 0.75
N VAL A 38 -25.27 -14.54 -0.19
CA VAL A 38 -26.16 -14.68 -1.34
C VAL A 38 -27.57 -15.11 -0.91
N ALA A 39 -27.66 -16.14 -0.06
CA ALA A 39 -28.93 -16.63 0.47
C ALA A 39 -29.68 -15.57 1.29
N GLY A 40 -28.92 -14.72 2.01
CA GLY A 40 -29.46 -13.58 2.78
C GLY A 40 -29.81 -12.36 1.95
N ASP A 41 -29.66 -12.40 0.61
CA ASP A 41 -29.82 -11.27 -0.31
C ASP A 41 -29.12 -10.01 0.23
N TYR A 42 -27.79 -10.09 0.38
CA TYR A 42 -26.98 -9.03 0.98
C TYR A 42 -27.18 -7.65 0.32
N LEU A 43 -27.69 -7.61 -0.92
CA LEU A 43 -28.05 -6.37 -1.61
C LEU A 43 -29.25 -5.65 -1.00
N ARG A 44 -30.21 -6.37 -0.42
CA ARG A 44 -31.34 -5.75 0.33
C ARG A 44 -30.90 -5.04 1.60
N SER A 45 -29.75 -5.43 2.15
CA SER A 45 -29.13 -4.92 3.37
C SER A 45 -30.00 -5.11 4.62
N SER A 46 -29.51 -5.89 5.58
CA SER A 46 -30.13 -6.16 6.87
C SER A 46 -29.14 -5.85 8.01
N ALA A 47 -29.54 -6.10 9.25
CA ALA A 47 -28.62 -5.98 10.38
C ALA A 47 -27.35 -6.82 10.13
N HIS A 48 -26.19 -6.28 10.45
CA HIS A 48 -24.88 -6.92 10.33
C HIS A 48 -24.38 -7.21 8.90
N THR A 49 -25.14 -6.85 7.84
CA THR A 49 -24.70 -7.11 6.45
C THR A 49 -23.35 -6.47 6.14
N VAL A 50 -23.14 -5.21 6.54
CA VAL A 50 -21.88 -4.49 6.29
C VAL A 50 -20.74 -5.11 7.09
N GLU A 51 -20.99 -5.48 8.35
CA GLU A 51 -20.03 -6.11 9.23
C GLU A 51 -19.60 -7.49 8.71
N THR A 52 -20.55 -8.31 8.24
CA THR A 52 -20.24 -9.59 7.60
C THR A 52 -19.43 -9.41 6.33
N LEU A 53 -19.80 -8.45 5.47
CA LEU A 53 -19.05 -8.16 4.25
C LEU A 53 -17.63 -7.63 4.53
N LEU A 54 -17.47 -6.77 5.54
CA LEU A 54 -16.17 -6.28 5.99
C LEU A 54 -15.28 -7.41 6.51
N LEU A 55 -15.86 -8.34 7.27
CA LEU A 55 -15.14 -9.52 7.74
C LEU A 55 -14.74 -10.43 6.59
N HIS A 56 -15.63 -10.67 5.61
CA HIS A 56 -15.30 -11.43 4.41
C HIS A 56 -14.16 -10.77 3.63
N PHE A 57 -14.25 -9.45 3.38
CA PHE A 57 -13.21 -8.67 2.74
C PHE A 57 -11.85 -8.77 3.47
N ALA A 58 -11.86 -8.69 4.81
CA ALA A 58 -10.64 -8.83 5.60
C ALA A 58 -10.03 -10.24 5.52
N VAL A 59 -10.86 -11.29 5.42
CA VAL A 59 -10.34 -12.64 5.13
C VAL A 59 -9.75 -12.67 3.72
N ASP A 60 -10.42 -12.07 2.75
CA ASP A 60 -10.01 -11.99 1.33
C ASP A 60 -8.63 -11.36 1.15
N GLN A 61 -8.40 -10.20 1.76
CA GLN A 61 -7.10 -9.53 1.75
C GLN A 61 -5.95 -10.35 2.38
N GLU A 62 -6.25 -11.20 3.36
CA GLU A 62 -5.23 -11.97 4.09
C GLU A 62 -4.81 -13.24 3.35
N ALA A 63 -5.70 -13.89 2.58
CA ALA A 63 -5.28 -15.07 1.80
C ALA A 63 -4.77 -14.72 0.40
N ASP A 64 -5.13 -13.55 -0.15
CA ASP A 64 -4.54 -13.11 -1.40
C ASP A 64 -3.13 -12.56 -1.15
N ALA A 65 -2.16 -13.11 -1.86
CA ALA A 65 -0.76 -12.69 -1.74
C ALA A 65 -0.48 -11.33 -2.41
N ASP A 66 -1.29 -10.99 -3.42
CA ASP A 66 -1.11 -9.89 -4.35
C ASP A 66 -2.33 -8.93 -4.34
N ALA A 67 -2.19 -7.74 -4.93
CA ALA A 67 -3.31 -6.83 -5.12
C ALA A 67 -4.37 -7.43 -6.05
N ASN A 68 -5.61 -7.51 -5.56
CA ASN A 68 -6.74 -8.05 -6.32
C ASN A 68 -7.72 -6.93 -6.67
N ILE A 69 -7.90 -6.65 -7.96
CA ILE A 69 -8.90 -5.67 -8.44
C ILE A 69 -10.32 -6.03 -8.01
N GLY A 70 -10.62 -7.32 -7.84
CA GLY A 70 -11.86 -7.82 -7.28
C GLY A 70 -12.13 -7.30 -5.87
N ASN A 71 -11.09 -7.15 -5.03
CA ASN A 71 -11.23 -6.58 -3.70
C ASN A 71 -11.65 -5.10 -3.75
N TRP A 72 -11.11 -4.32 -4.70
CA TRP A 72 -11.53 -2.94 -4.90
C TRP A 72 -13.00 -2.85 -5.38
N VAL A 73 -13.40 -3.70 -6.33
CA VAL A 73 -14.81 -3.77 -6.79
C VAL A 73 -15.74 -4.16 -5.65
N LEU A 74 -15.38 -5.20 -4.87
CA LEU A 74 -16.14 -5.65 -3.70
C LEU A 74 -16.29 -4.51 -2.68
N MET A 75 -15.21 -3.80 -2.38
CA MET A 75 -15.26 -2.64 -1.48
C MET A 75 -16.26 -1.59 -1.96
N GLY A 76 -16.34 -1.35 -3.28
CA GLY A 76 -17.36 -0.47 -3.84
C GLY A 76 -18.80 -0.94 -3.65
N VAL A 77 -19.05 -2.25 -3.71
CA VAL A 77 -20.35 -2.82 -3.37
C VAL A 77 -20.66 -2.61 -1.88
N ILE A 78 -19.69 -2.88 -1.00
CA ILE A 78 -19.85 -2.72 0.45
C ILE A 78 -20.16 -1.26 0.82
N ILE A 79 -19.41 -0.30 0.25
CA ILE A 79 -19.62 1.13 0.51
C ILE A 79 -21.00 1.57 0.05
N ARG A 80 -21.48 1.13 -1.13
CA ARG A 80 -22.83 1.45 -1.62
C ARG A 80 -23.92 0.89 -0.72
N ILE A 81 -23.73 -0.34 -0.21
CA ILE A 81 -24.65 -0.94 0.77
C ILE A 81 -24.64 -0.14 2.08
N ALA A 82 -23.46 0.21 2.60
CA ALA A 82 -23.32 1.04 3.80
C ALA A 82 -23.95 2.43 3.63
N MET A 83 -23.80 3.04 2.45
CA MET A 83 -24.46 4.30 2.11
C MET A 83 -25.98 4.16 2.07
N ARG A 84 -26.50 3.09 1.45
CA ARG A 84 -27.94 2.77 1.43
C ARG A 84 -28.50 2.58 2.85
N MET A 85 -27.72 2.01 3.75
CA MET A 85 -28.06 1.85 5.18
C MET A 85 -27.89 3.14 6.01
N GLY A 86 -27.37 4.21 5.39
CA GLY A 86 -27.20 5.53 6.02
C GLY A 86 -25.96 5.68 6.90
N LEU A 87 -24.94 4.80 6.80
CA LEU A 87 -23.74 4.88 7.66
C LEU A 87 -22.88 6.12 7.41
N HIS A 88 -22.97 6.69 6.22
CA HIS A 88 -22.32 7.94 5.82
C HIS A 88 -22.96 9.20 6.43
N ARG A 89 -24.08 9.03 7.15
CA ARG A 89 -24.81 10.11 7.80
C ARG A 89 -24.72 10.02 9.30
N GLU A 90 -24.61 11.18 9.95
CA GLU A 90 -24.55 11.26 11.40
C GLU A 90 -25.84 10.73 12.05
N PRO A 91 -25.77 9.67 12.88
CA PRO A 91 -26.96 9.07 13.48
C PRO A 91 -27.82 10.02 14.32
N SER A 92 -27.25 11.10 14.88
CA SER A 92 -28.01 12.07 15.70
C SER A 92 -29.14 12.77 14.95
N HIS A 93 -29.18 12.71 13.62
CA HIS A 93 -30.30 13.23 12.84
C HIS A 93 -31.58 12.40 12.97
N TRP A 94 -31.51 11.19 13.54
CA TRP A 94 -32.63 10.26 13.67
C TRP A 94 -32.90 9.88 15.13
N PRO A 95 -34.08 10.23 15.68
CA PRO A 95 -34.39 9.98 17.09
C PRO A 95 -34.59 8.50 17.43
N ASN A 96 -34.84 7.65 16.43
CA ASN A 96 -35.02 6.21 16.58
C ASN A 96 -33.69 5.43 16.59
N ILE A 97 -32.56 6.09 16.33
CA ILE A 97 -31.25 5.45 16.44
C ILE A 97 -30.74 5.55 17.88
N ARG A 98 -30.57 4.39 18.46
CA ARG A 98 -30.10 4.14 19.81
C ARG A 98 -28.63 4.54 20.01
N PRO A 99 -28.18 5.04 21.18
CA PRO A 99 -26.80 5.47 21.40
C PRO A 99 -25.74 4.43 21.04
N LEU A 100 -25.93 3.17 21.46
CA LEU A 100 -24.99 2.10 21.12
C LEU A 100 -24.94 1.86 19.60
N GLN A 101 -26.11 1.85 18.96
CA GLN A 101 -26.20 1.68 17.51
C GLN A 101 -25.54 2.84 16.77
N ALA A 102 -25.67 4.07 17.25
CA ALA A 102 -25.01 5.24 16.68
C ALA A 102 -23.48 5.09 16.74
N GLU A 103 -22.94 4.68 17.89
CA GLU A 103 -21.50 4.47 18.06
C GLU A 103 -20.96 3.38 17.13
N LEU A 104 -21.63 2.22 17.05
CA LEU A 104 -21.23 1.13 16.15
C LEU A 104 -21.28 1.55 14.67
N ARG A 105 -22.28 2.36 14.27
CA ARG A 105 -22.36 2.94 12.91
C ARG A 105 -21.17 3.85 12.61
N ARG A 106 -20.78 4.74 13.54
CA ARG A 106 -19.60 5.62 13.38
C ARG A 106 -18.32 4.80 13.23
N ARG A 107 -18.15 3.75 14.05
CA ARG A 107 -16.98 2.86 13.99
C ARG A 107 -16.87 2.12 12.65
N ALA A 108 -17.98 1.55 12.18
CA ALA A 108 -18.04 0.90 10.87
C ALA A 108 -17.72 1.88 9.74
N TRP A 109 -18.22 3.11 9.81
CA TRP A 109 -17.97 4.13 8.80
C TRP A 109 -16.50 4.56 8.70
N ILE A 110 -15.82 4.84 9.82
CA ILE A 110 -14.40 5.22 9.77
C ILE A 110 -13.50 4.07 9.30
N ALA A 111 -13.91 2.82 9.56
CA ALA A 111 -13.23 1.63 9.05
C ALA A 111 -13.38 1.54 7.52
N LEU A 112 -14.61 1.68 7.01
CA LEU A 112 -14.87 1.73 5.57
C LEU A 112 -14.09 2.86 4.87
N TYR A 113 -14.08 4.06 5.45
CA TYR A 113 -13.30 5.19 4.92
C TYR A 113 -11.82 4.85 4.79
N SER A 114 -11.25 4.23 5.83
CA SER A 114 -9.85 3.82 5.81
C SER A 114 -9.59 2.80 4.71
N ILE A 115 -10.44 1.77 4.60
CA ILE A 115 -10.25 0.69 3.63
C ILE A 115 -10.42 1.19 2.19
N ASP A 116 -11.40 2.07 1.93
CA ASP A 116 -11.59 2.73 0.64
C ASP A 116 -10.32 3.47 0.20
N PHE A 117 -9.69 4.21 1.12
CA PHE A 117 -8.42 4.89 0.85
C PHE A 117 -7.28 3.92 0.48
N PHE A 118 -7.03 2.88 1.28
CA PHE A 118 -5.93 1.96 0.99
C PHE A 118 -6.16 1.14 -0.27
N THR A 119 -7.37 0.60 -0.47
CA THR A 119 -7.69 -0.22 -1.65
C THR A 119 -7.60 0.59 -2.94
N SER A 120 -8.12 1.81 -2.94
CA SER A 120 -8.11 2.70 -4.10
C SER A 120 -6.68 3.15 -4.45
N THR A 121 -5.91 3.59 -3.45
CA THR A 121 -4.52 4.02 -3.65
C THR A 121 -3.57 2.85 -3.97
N GLN A 122 -3.89 1.62 -3.56
CA GLN A 122 -3.12 0.43 -3.89
C GLN A 122 -3.14 0.14 -5.39
N ILE A 123 -4.30 0.32 -6.04
CA ILE A 123 -4.48 0.05 -7.48
C ILE A 123 -4.46 1.31 -8.34
N GLY A 124 -4.26 2.49 -7.75
CA GLY A 124 -4.24 3.77 -8.47
C GLY A 124 -5.57 4.15 -9.10
N LEU A 125 -6.71 3.82 -8.46
CA LEU A 125 -8.05 4.24 -8.90
C LEU A 125 -8.69 5.21 -7.90
N PRO A 126 -9.62 6.07 -8.36
CA PRO A 126 -10.32 6.99 -7.46
C PRO A 126 -11.08 6.28 -6.34
N ARG A 127 -11.07 6.92 -5.17
CA ARG A 127 -11.87 6.51 -4.01
C ARG A 127 -13.36 6.71 -4.25
N ILE A 128 -14.17 5.94 -3.54
CA ILE A 128 -15.62 5.98 -3.66
C ILE A 128 -16.22 6.98 -2.67
N ILE A 129 -15.67 7.07 -1.46
CA ILE A 129 -16.19 7.94 -0.41
C ILE A 129 -15.73 9.38 -0.64
N LYS A 130 -16.69 10.24 -0.98
CA LYS A 130 -16.49 11.69 -1.12
C LYS A 130 -16.86 12.39 0.17
N ASP A 131 -15.90 13.13 0.75
CA ASP A 131 -16.13 13.88 2.00
C ASP A 131 -17.31 14.86 1.90
N SER A 132 -17.57 15.45 0.73
CA SER A 132 -18.70 16.35 0.49
C SER A 132 -20.08 15.70 0.62
N GLN A 133 -20.15 14.38 0.67
CA GLN A 133 -21.40 13.62 0.78
C GLN A 133 -21.62 13.03 2.18
N CYS A 134 -20.69 13.23 3.11
CA CYS A 134 -20.66 12.55 4.40
C CYS A 134 -20.64 13.55 5.55
N ASP A 135 -21.35 13.26 6.64
CA ASP A 135 -21.36 14.11 7.85
C ASP A 135 -21.19 13.32 9.16
N THR A 136 -20.92 12.01 9.08
CA THR A 136 -20.62 11.13 10.23
C THR A 136 -19.47 11.68 11.06
N ARG A 137 -19.70 11.85 12.37
CA ARG A 137 -18.67 12.29 13.32
C ARG A 137 -17.72 11.16 13.70
N PRO A 138 -16.51 11.46 14.20
CA PRO A 138 -15.66 10.44 14.80
C PRO A 138 -16.39 9.67 15.92
N PRO A 139 -16.10 8.36 16.10
CA PRO A 139 -16.57 7.61 17.26
C PRO A 139 -16.13 8.24 18.58
N SER A 140 -16.85 7.93 19.64
CA SER A 140 -16.50 8.35 20.99
C SER A 140 -15.24 7.63 21.49
N TYR A 141 -14.43 8.31 22.30
CA TYR A 141 -13.21 7.75 22.89
C TYR A 141 -13.54 6.76 24.01
N LEU A 142 -13.96 5.55 23.64
CA LEU A 142 -14.38 4.49 24.56
C LEU A 142 -13.54 3.22 24.34
N LEU A 143 -13.35 2.42 25.39
CA LEU A 143 -12.87 1.04 25.23
C LEU A 143 -14.01 0.11 24.82
N ASP A 144 -13.67 -1.01 24.20
CA ASP A 144 -14.66 -2.05 23.91
C ASP A 144 -15.25 -2.65 25.20
N SER A 145 -14.47 -2.69 26.28
CA SER A 145 -14.93 -3.12 27.61
C SER A 145 -15.91 -2.15 28.27
N ASP A 146 -15.95 -0.88 27.82
CA ASP A 146 -16.86 0.12 28.36
C ASP A 146 -18.27 -0.02 27.75
N ILE A 147 -18.39 -0.79 26.66
CA ILE A 147 -19.63 -0.94 25.91
C ILE A 147 -20.47 -2.08 26.50
N GLY A 148 -21.51 -1.72 27.25
CA GLY A 148 -22.55 -2.65 27.67
C GLY A 148 -23.58 -2.87 26.56
N PHE A 149 -23.89 -4.12 26.23
CA PHE A 149 -24.97 -4.46 25.29
C PHE A 149 -26.35 -4.53 25.95
N GLU A 150 -26.39 -4.55 27.29
CA GLU A 150 -27.63 -4.74 28.07
C GLU A 150 -28.40 -3.44 28.31
N HIS A 151 -27.68 -2.33 28.43
CA HIS A 151 -28.23 -1.01 28.68
C HIS A 151 -27.74 -0.12 27.55
N ASP A 152 -28.66 0.35 26.72
CA ASP A 152 -28.40 1.14 25.52
C ASP A 152 -27.95 2.59 25.85
N THR A 153 -26.94 2.68 26.69
CA THR A 153 -26.38 3.90 27.26
C THR A 153 -24.87 3.85 27.05
N LEU A 154 -24.32 4.92 26.49
CA LEU A 154 -22.87 5.07 26.39
C LEU A 154 -22.32 5.68 27.69
N PRO A 155 -21.20 5.17 28.22
CA PRO A 155 -20.51 5.82 29.32
C PRO A 155 -19.86 7.14 28.84
N PRO A 156 -19.42 8.00 29.78
CA PRO A 156 -18.67 9.21 29.45
C PRO A 156 -17.41 8.91 28.64
N GLU A 157 -17.05 9.81 27.73
CA GLU A 157 -15.83 9.67 26.92
C GLU A 157 -14.57 9.71 27.79
N ARG A 158 -13.60 8.88 27.42
CA ARG A 158 -12.27 8.89 28.04
C ARG A 158 -11.41 10.03 27.48
N PRO A 159 -10.40 10.49 28.23
CA PRO A 159 -9.46 11.49 27.74
C PRO A 159 -8.76 11.04 26.44
N HIS A 160 -8.63 11.92 25.47
CA HIS A 160 -7.98 11.61 24.18
C HIS A 160 -6.47 11.27 24.33
N SER A 161 -5.88 11.59 25.47
CA SER A 161 -4.50 11.23 25.82
C SER A 161 -4.32 9.78 26.22
N GLU A 162 -5.40 9.06 26.57
CA GLU A 162 -5.33 7.68 27.01
C GLU A 162 -5.17 6.72 25.82
N PRO A 163 -4.14 5.86 25.81
CA PRO A 163 -3.94 4.91 24.73
C PRO A 163 -5.05 3.86 24.67
N SER A 164 -5.69 3.73 23.49
CA SER A 164 -6.57 2.60 23.18
C SER A 164 -6.54 2.28 21.68
N MET A 165 -6.97 1.07 21.31
CA MET A 165 -7.07 0.66 19.90
C MET A 165 -8.03 1.58 19.13
N LEU A 166 -9.18 1.93 19.72
CA LEU A 166 -10.12 2.84 19.10
C LEU A 166 -9.56 4.26 18.98
N ALA A 167 -8.89 4.77 20.03
CA ALA A 167 -8.24 6.08 19.98
C ALA A 167 -7.20 6.15 18.86
N PHE A 168 -6.42 5.08 18.66
CA PHE A 168 -5.51 4.95 17.51
C PHE A 168 -6.28 5.06 16.18
N HIS A 169 -7.39 4.33 16.01
CA HIS A 169 -8.18 4.40 14.79
C HIS A 169 -8.81 5.78 14.54
N ILE A 170 -9.26 6.47 15.60
CA ILE A 170 -9.79 7.84 15.51
C ILE A 170 -8.70 8.82 15.05
N HIS A 171 -7.52 8.79 15.68
CA HIS A 171 -6.40 9.66 15.27
C HIS A 171 -5.88 9.32 13.87
N ARG A 172 -5.75 8.03 13.55
CA ARG A 172 -5.40 7.54 12.21
C ARG A 172 -6.39 8.01 11.16
N HIS A 173 -7.69 7.98 11.46
CA HIS A 173 -8.72 8.48 10.55
C HIS A 173 -8.51 9.96 10.22
N GLY A 174 -8.16 10.80 11.20
CA GLY A 174 -7.82 12.21 10.97
C GLY A 174 -6.67 12.43 9.97
N VAL A 175 -5.60 11.63 10.06
CA VAL A 175 -4.49 11.68 9.10
C VAL A 175 -4.92 11.16 7.73
N ILE A 176 -5.65 10.05 7.68
CA ILE A 176 -6.16 9.47 6.42
C ILE A 176 -7.08 10.45 5.69
N LYS A 177 -7.90 11.24 6.39
CA LYS A 177 -8.73 12.27 5.75
C LYS A 177 -7.92 13.29 4.96
N VAL A 178 -6.78 13.74 5.51
CA VAL A 178 -5.88 14.66 4.81
C VAL A 178 -5.17 13.95 3.66
N ALA A 179 -4.72 12.71 3.86
CA ALA A 179 -4.11 11.90 2.81
C ALA A 179 -5.09 11.63 1.64
N ALA A 180 -6.37 11.43 1.95
CA ALA A 180 -7.44 11.27 0.99
C ALA A 180 -7.71 12.55 0.20
N GLU A 181 -7.72 13.72 0.85
CA GLU A 181 -7.81 15.02 0.17
C GLU A 181 -6.62 15.23 -0.79
N ILE A 182 -5.41 14.88 -0.35
CA ILE A 182 -4.20 14.90 -1.19
C ILE A 182 -4.39 13.99 -2.40
N TYR A 183 -4.80 12.74 -2.19
CA TYR A 183 -5.00 11.77 -3.25
C TYR A 183 -6.01 12.27 -4.29
N ASP A 184 -7.21 12.66 -3.85
CA ASP A 184 -8.26 13.13 -4.74
C ASP A 184 -7.84 14.38 -5.55
N THR A 185 -7.05 15.26 -4.94
CA THR A 185 -6.57 16.49 -5.58
C THR A 185 -5.48 16.20 -6.62
N THR A 186 -4.60 15.24 -6.35
CA THR A 186 -3.50 14.93 -7.28
C THR A 186 -3.86 13.92 -8.36
N GLU A 187 -4.90 13.08 -8.17
CA GLU A 187 -5.35 12.13 -9.19
C GLU A 187 -5.86 12.82 -10.48
N ALA A 188 -6.47 14.00 -10.36
CA ALA A 188 -6.96 14.74 -11.53
C ALA A 188 -5.84 15.33 -12.41
N GLY A 189 -4.62 15.44 -11.85
CA GLY A 189 -3.47 16.05 -12.52
C GLY A 189 -2.54 16.76 -11.53
N PRO A 190 -1.44 17.37 -12.03
CA PRO A 190 -0.47 18.03 -11.17
C PRO A 190 -1.12 19.21 -10.43
N PRO A 191 -1.10 19.22 -9.08
CA PRO A 191 -1.63 20.33 -8.30
C PRO A 191 -0.79 21.60 -8.48
N SER A 192 -1.40 22.76 -8.27
CA SER A 192 -0.66 24.03 -8.25
C SER A 192 0.30 24.11 -7.06
N PRO A 193 1.41 24.87 -7.14
CA PRO A 193 2.35 25.01 -6.01
C PRO A 193 1.70 25.52 -4.71
N THR A 194 0.70 26.41 -4.82
CA THR A 194 -0.06 26.91 -3.67
C THR A 194 -0.95 25.83 -3.05
N THR A 195 -1.56 24.99 -3.87
CA THR A 195 -2.31 23.80 -3.44
C THR A 195 -1.38 22.82 -2.73
N VAL A 196 -0.18 22.56 -3.29
CA VAL A 196 0.83 21.70 -2.67
C VAL A 196 1.22 22.22 -1.29
N ALA A 197 1.56 23.50 -1.16
CA ALA A 197 1.92 24.10 0.11
C ALA A 197 0.78 24.02 1.15
N THR A 198 -0.47 24.25 0.70
CA THR A 198 -1.66 24.18 1.57
C THR A 198 -1.88 22.77 2.10
N LEU A 199 -1.82 21.77 1.22
CA LEU A 199 -2.00 20.37 1.59
C LEU A 199 -0.85 19.86 2.47
N GLN A 200 0.39 20.28 2.20
CA GLN A 200 1.54 19.96 3.04
C GLN A 200 1.35 20.52 4.46
N ALA A 201 0.95 21.79 4.60
CA ALA A 201 0.68 22.41 5.90
C ALA A 201 -0.47 21.71 6.66
N LYS A 202 -1.52 21.26 5.94
CA LYS A 202 -2.60 20.45 6.54
C LYS A 202 -2.08 19.12 7.07
N LEU A 203 -1.23 18.43 6.31
CA LEU A 203 -0.65 17.14 6.72
C LEU A 203 0.26 17.32 7.95
N GLU A 204 1.14 18.33 7.93
CA GLU A 204 2.00 18.67 9.08
C GLU A 204 1.16 18.98 10.32
N LYS A 205 0.09 19.77 10.19
CA LYS A 205 -0.83 20.06 11.30
C LYS A 205 -1.48 18.78 11.84
N ALA A 206 -1.95 17.89 10.96
CA ALA A 206 -2.57 16.64 11.36
C ALA A 206 -1.59 15.76 12.15
N THR A 207 -0.36 15.58 11.64
CA THR A 207 0.69 14.78 12.29
C THR A 207 1.15 15.40 13.61
N ASN A 208 1.33 16.73 13.67
CA ASN A 208 1.74 17.44 14.89
C ASN A 208 0.67 17.41 15.99
N SER A 209 -0.61 17.32 15.61
CA SER A 209 -1.73 17.20 16.54
C SER A 209 -1.86 15.82 17.21
N LEU A 210 -1.10 14.82 16.74
CA LEU A 210 -1.13 13.48 17.32
C LEU A 210 -0.68 13.50 18.79
N PRO A 211 -1.32 12.72 19.68
CA PRO A 211 -0.94 12.62 21.08
C PRO A 211 0.46 12.02 21.22
N HIS A 212 1.15 12.34 22.32
CA HIS A 212 2.55 11.97 22.54
C HIS A 212 2.83 10.47 22.41
N TRP A 213 1.84 9.63 22.72
CA TRP A 213 1.96 8.17 22.66
C TRP A 213 1.86 7.61 21.23
N LEU A 214 1.38 8.40 20.27
CA LEU A 214 1.32 8.07 18.83
C LEU A 214 2.42 8.73 17.99
N ARG A 215 3.18 9.68 18.54
CA ARG A 215 4.30 10.29 17.82
C ARG A 215 5.43 9.28 17.67
N LEU A 216 6.01 9.21 16.48
CA LEU A 216 7.18 8.35 16.22
C LEU A 216 8.34 8.80 17.12
N LYS A 217 9.00 7.83 17.77
CA LYS A 217 10.16 8.05 18.64
C LYS A 217 11.31 7.14 18.21
N PRO A 218 12.56 7.51 18.49
CA PRO A 218 13.69 6.58 18.43
C PRO A 218 13.41 5.33 19.27
N LEU A 219 13.94 4.19 18.84
CA LEU A 219 13.71 2.90 19.51
C LEU A 219 14.30 2.88 20.92
N GLN A 220 15.43 3.58 21.11
CA GLN A 220 16.10 3.74 22.40
C GLN A 220 15.21 4.40 23.44
N GLU A 221 14.25 5.22 23.00
CA GLU A 221 13.27 5.90 23.85
C GLU A 221 11.95 5.10 23.99
N SER A 222 11.84 3.96 23.31
CA SER A 222 10.62 3.14 23.22
C SER A 222 10.74 1.80 23.95
N ILE A 223 11.77 1.60 24.77
CA ILE A 223 12.06 0.31 25.46
C ILE A 223 10.88 -0.14 26.35
N ALA A 224 10.15 0.80 26.95
CA ALA A 224 9.02 0.52 27.83
C ALA A 224 7.66 0.52 27.08
N ASP A 225 7.63 0.83 25.79
CA ASP A 225 6.38 0.87 25.03
C ASP A 225 5.90 -0.54 24.66
N SER A 226 4.58 -0.72 24.61
CA SER A 226 4.01 -2.00 24.16
C SER A 226 4.29 -2.24 22.66
N PRO A 227 4.45 -3.50 22.20
CA PRO A 227 4.62 -3.81 20.79
C PRO A 227 3.50 -3.26 19.90
N ALA A 228 2.27 -3.24 20.41
CA ALA A 228 1.11 -2.66 19.72
C ALA A 228 1.24 -1.14 19.53
N THR A 229 1.72 -0.44 20.55
CA THR A 229 2.00 1.00 20.47
C THR A 229 3.07 1.30 19.43
N LEU A 230 4.17 0.53 19.42
CA LEU A 230 5.25 0.69 18.46
C LEU A 230 4.74 0.48 17.02
N LEU A 231 3.98 -0.60 16.78
CA LEU A 231 3.40 -0.85 15.47
C LEU A 231 2.45 0.29 15.04
N ASN A 232 1.59 0.78 15.94
CA ASN A 232 0.67 1.88 15.65
C ASN A 232 1.41 3.17 15.23
N ARG A 233 2.54 3.50 15.87
CA ARG A 233 3.38 4.64 15.49
C ARG A 233 3.97 4.47 14.09
N MET A 234 4.49 3.28 13.80
CA MET A 234 5.05 2.97 12.47
C MET A 234 3.98 3.02 11.38
N MET A 235 2.77 2.48 11.63
CA MET A 235 1.66 2.56 10.69
C MET A 235 1.25 4.01 10.40
N LEU A 236 1.21 4.88 11.42
CA LEU A 236 0.88 6.29 11.21
C LEU A 236 1.96 7.02 10.41
N ASP A 237 3.23 6.76 10.69
CA ASP A 237 4.30 7.36 9.93
C ASP A 237 4.28 6.89 8.47
N ILE A 238 4.04 5.59 8.19
CA ILE A 238 3.86 5.10 6.81
C ILE A 238 2.74 5.86 6.09
N ILE A 239 1.60 6.13 6.75
CA ILE A 239 0.50 6.90 6.15
C ILE A 239 0.94 8.34 5.86
N ALA A 240 1.68 8.97 6.77
CA ALA A 240 2.20 10.31 6.56
C ALA A 240 3.20 10.36 5.39
N GLN A 241 4.14 9.39 5.31
CA GLN A 241 5.09 9.28 4.21
C GLN A 241 4.38 8.99 2.88
N LYS A 242 3.35 8.13 2.87
CA LYS A 242 2.51 7.88 1.69
C LYS A 242 1.83 9.17 1.21
N ALA A 243 1.28 9.97 2.13
CA ALA A 243 0.64 11.24 1.79
C ALA A 243 1.64 12.24 1.19
N ILE A 244 2.85 12.34 1.76
CA ILE A 244 3.95 13.16 1.21
C ILE A 244 4.32 12.70 -0.21
N TYR A 245 4.48 11.38 -0.40
CA TYR A 245 4.74 10.81 -1.71
C TYR A 245 3.66 11.18 -2.73
N LEU A 246 2.38 10.94 -2.42
CA LEU A 246 1.25 11.22 -3.32
C LEU A 246 1.16 12.70 -3.70
N LEU A 247 1.58 13.60 -2.82
CA LEU A 247 1.61 15.03 -3.07
C LEU A 247 2.69 15.43 -4.09
N HIS A 248 3.87 14.80 -4.03
CA HIS A 248 5.04 15.16 -4.85
C HIS A 248 5.28 14.25 -6.07
N ARG A 249 4.56 13.13 -6.19
CA ARG A 249 4.78 12.09 -7.22
C ARG A 249 4.76 12.63 -8.65
N HIS A 250 3.90 13.59 -8.98
CA HIS A 250 3.80 14.12 -10.34
C HIS A 250 5.08 14.83 -10.76
N SER A 251 5.65 15.66 -9.88
CA SER A 251 6.92 16.33 -10.13
C SER A 251 8.07 15.34 -10.19
N PHE A 252 8.07 14.34 -9.29
CA PHE A 252 9.06 13.26 -9.28
C PHE A 252 9.05 12.43 -10.58
N VAL A 253 7.87 12.02 -11.06
CA VAL A 253 7.72 11.20 -12.27
C VAL A 253 7.88 12.01 -13.55
N ARG A 254 7.58 13.32 -13.58
CA ARG A 254 7.84 14.14 -14.79
C ARG A 254 9.30 14.56 -14.97
N GLY A 255 10.04 14.77 -13.89
CA GLY A 255 11.48 15.07 -13.96
C GLY A 255 11.79 16.35 -14.73
N SER A 256 11.18 17.48 -14.36
CA SER A 256 11.46 18.76 -15.05
C SER A 256 12.82 19.33 -14.64
N ALA A 257 13.42 20.16 -15.51
CA ALA A 257 14.74 20.77 -15.29
C ALA A 257 14.77 21.90 -14.21
N GLY A 258 13.76 21.99 -13.35
CA GLY A 258 13.65 23.02 -12.31
C GLY A 258 14.12 22.58 -10.92
N GLU A 259 14.58 23.54 -10.10
CA GLU A 259 14.97 23.33 -8.70
C GLU A 259 13.83 22.72 -7.85
N GLU A 260 12.59 23.10 -8.14
CA GLU A 260 11.39 22.54 -7.47
C GLU A 260 11.17 21.05 -7.77
N SER A 261 11.54 20.59 -8.98
CA SER A 261 11.48 19.17 -9.34
C SER A 261 12.55 18.38 -8.60
N VAL A 262 13.76 18.94 -8.45
CA VAL A 262 14.84 18.32 -7.67
C VAL A 262 14.43 18.19 -6.20
N ARG A 263 13.87 19.24 -5.61
CA ARG A 263 13.36 19.23 -4.23
C ARG A 263 12.26 18.18 -4.05
N SER A 264 11.30 18.12 -4.96
CA SER A 264 10.21 17.15 -4.92
C SER A 264 10.73 15.72 -5.03
N SER A 265 11.72 15.47 -5.89
CA SER A 265 12.37 14.17 -5.99
C SER A 265 13.08 13.76 -4.72
N GLU A 266 13.81 14.68 -4.08
CA GLU A 266 14.47 14.40 -2.81
C GLU A 266 13.47 14.05 -1.70
N ILE A 267 12.32 14.74 -1.66
CA ILE A 267 11.23 14.46 -0.73
C ILE A 267 10.64 13.07 -0.95
N CYS A 268 10.33 12.72 -2.21
CA CYS A 268 9.83 11.39 -2.56
C CYS A 268 10.83 10.29 -2.16
N ILE A 269 12.12 10.46 -2.47
CA ILE A 269 13.17 9.52 -2.09
C ILE A 269 13.27 9.38 -0.56
N LYS A 270 13.20 10.49 0.19
CA LYS A 270 13.16 10.46 1.67
C LYS A 270 11.96 9.68 2.18
N ALA A 271 10.78 9.91 1.62
CA ALA A 271 9.55 9.22 2.02
C ALA A 271 9.64 7.71 1.75
N ALA A 272 10.10 7.28 0.56
CA ALA A 272 10.29 5.85 0.28
C ALA A 272 11.30 5.20 1.22
N LEU A 273 12.44 5.85 1.47
CA LEU A 273 13.46 5.31 2.37
C LEU A 273 12.91 5.13 3.79
N SER A 274 12.12 6.09 4.30
CA SER A 274 11.43 5.94 5.58
C SER A 274 10.45 4.76 5.57
N ILE A 275 9.67 4.57 4.50
CA ILE A 275 8.73 3.44 4.37
C ILE A 275 9.48 2.09 4.37
N LEU A 276 10.57 1.95 3.60
CA LEU A 276 11.35 0.71 3.56
C LEU A 276 12.13 0.45 4.85
N GLU A 277 12.52 1.49 5.58
CA GLU A 277 13.10 1.34 6.90
C GLU A 277 12.06 0.78 7.89
N HIS A 278 10.79 1.18 7.80
CA HIS A 278 9.72 0.51 8.54
C HIS A 278 9.51 -0.92 8.09
N GLN A 279 9.60 -1.23 6.79
CA GLN A 279 9.53 -2.61 6.28
C GLN A 279 10.60 -3.49 6.93
N ARG A 280 11.86 -3.04 6.94
CA ARG A 280 12.99 -3.75 7.55
C ARG A 280 12.75 -4.00 9.02
N ARG A 281 12.42 -2.96 9.79
CA ARG A 281 12.15 -3.06 11.23
C ARG A 281 10.99 -4.00 11.54
N MET A 282 9.88 -3.86 10.81
CA MET A 282 8.73 -4.75 10.96
C MET A 282 9.09 -6.20 10.63
N ASN A 283 9.89 -6.43 9.61
CA ASN A 283 10.34 -7.77 9.25
C ASN A 283 11.19 -8.39 10.37
N GLU A 284 12.16 -7.65 10.93
CA GLU A 284 13.00 -8.10 12.04
C GLU A 284 12.18 -8.41 13.29
N GLU A 285 11.33 -7.48 13.73
CA GLU A 285 10.53 -7.63 14.95
C GLU A 285 9.44 -8.70 14.84
N THR A 286 9.10 -9.14 13.63
CA THR A 286 8.14 -10.22 13.39
C THR A 286 8.78 -11.60 13.23
N GLN A 287 10.12 -11.70 13.21
CA GLN A 287 10.84 -12.96 13.27
C GLN A 287 10.77 -13.61 14.66
N PRO A 288 11.02 -14.93 14.79
CA PRO A 288 11.10 -15.59 16.10
C PRO A 288 12.06 -14.86 17.05
N GLY A 289 11.56 -14.49 18.23
CA GLY A 289 12.31 -13.73 19.23
C GLY A 289 12.16 -12.21 19.16
N GLY A 290 11.55 -11.66 18.09
CA GLY A 290 11.24 -10.24 17.97
C GLY A 290 10.02 -9.81 18.81
N LEU A 291 9.94 -8.51 19.13
CA LEU A 291 8.89 -7.94 20.00
C LEU A 291 7.49 -8.05 19.39
N MET A 292 7.39 -8.02 18.05
CA MET A 292 6.14 -8.08 17.31
C MET A 292 5.80 -9.50 16.84
N TYR A 293 6.56 -10.53 17.24
CA TYR A 293 6.35 -11.90 16.78
C TYR A 293 4.89 -12.35 16.93
N ASN A 294 4.29 -12.12 18.10
CA ASN A 294 2.91 -12.54 18.40
C ASN A 294 1.83 -11.77 17.63
N MET A 295 2.18 -10.64 17.03
CA MET A 295 1.27 -9.75 16.32
C MET A 295 1.63 -9.56 14.84
N ARG A 296 2.55 -10.37 14.30
CA ARG A 296 2.98 -10.39 12.89
C ARG A 296 1.84 -10.43 11.86
N TRP A 297 0.70 -11.02 12.22
CA TRP A 297 -0.49 -11.06 11.36
C TRP A 297 -1.06 -9.64 11.12
N ARG A 298 -0.90 -8.70 12.06
CA ARG A 298 -1.31 -7.30 11.89
C ARG A 298 -0.42 -6.50 10.95
N VAL A 299 0.75 -7.04 10.63
CA VAL A 299 1.83 -6.36 9.89
C VAL A 299 1.80 -6.76 8.41
N ALA A 300 1.54 -8.03 8.13
CA ALA A 300 1.98 -8.66 6.89
C ALA A 300 1.14 -8.36 5.66
N ALA A 301 -0.19 -8.13 5.77
CA ALA A 301 -1.06 -7.96 4.61
C ALA A 301 -1.37 -6.49 4.24
N PRO A 302 -1.70 -5.57 5.19
CA PRO A 302 -2.18 -4.23 4.83
C PRO A 302 -1.11 -3.30 4.26
N LEU A 303 0.17 -3.58 4.50
CA LEU A 303 1.29 -2.69 4.16
C LEU A 303 2.12 -3.14 2.96
N ARG A 304 1.83 -4.32 2.38
CA ARG A 304 2.61 -4.87 1.25
C ARG A 304 2.64 -3.91 0.07
N SER A 305 1.47 -3.36 -0.27
CA SER A 305 1.33 -2.39 -1.35
C SER A 305 2.19 -1.15 -1.09
N GLU A 306 2.26 -0.67 0.15
CA GLU A 306 3.06 0.50 0.52
C GLU A 306 4.56 0.22 0.35
N PHE A 307 5.02 -0.95 0.79
CA PHE A 307 6.40 -1.38 0.61
C PHE A 307 6.75 -1.59 -0.87
N MET A 308 5.82 -2.15 -1.64
CA MET A 308 5.99 -2.34 -3.09
C MET A 308 6.11 -1.00 -3.81
N GLN A 309 5.20 -0.06 -3.53
CA GLN A 309 5.21 1.29 -4.11
C GLN A 309 6.51 2.04 -3.77
N ALA A 310 6.97 1.97 -2.51
CA ALA A 310 8.24 2.56 -2.10
C ALA A 310 9.45 1.90 -2.80
N THR A 311 9.43 0.57 -2.95
CA THR A 311 10.48 -0.18 -3.67
C THR A 311 10.56 0.28 -5.12
N MET A 312 9.42 0.29 -5.83
CA MET A 312 9.37 0.70 -7.24
C MET A 312 9.77 2.16 -7.43
N MET A 313 9.40 3.04 -6.49
CA MET A 313 9.83 4.44 -6.51
C MET A 313 11.36 4.59 -6.42
N LEU A 314 12.02 3.81 -5.56
CA LEU A 314 13.48 3.84 -5.46
C LEU A 314 14.19 3.23 -6.67
N CYS A 315 13.64 2.15 -7.24
CA CYS A 315 14.12 1.60 -8.51
C CYS A 315 14.02 2.65 -9.64
N PHE A 316 12.89 3.33 -9.74
CA PHE A 316 12.67 4.40 -10.72
C PHE A 316 13.57 5.62 -10.46
N ALA A 317 13.81 5.97 -9.18
CA ALA A 317 14.77 6.99 -8.84
C ALA A 317 16.13 6.61 -9.43
N LEU A 318 16.68 5.44 -9.08
CA LEU A 318 18.00 4.99 -9.58
C LEU A 318 18.11 5.00 -11.11
N SER A 319 17.08 4.54 -11.83
CA SER A 319 17.13 4.46 -13.30
C SER A 319 17.25 5.83 -13.99
N ARG A 320 16.76 6.90 -13.37
CA ARG A 320 16.86 8.26 -13.93
C ARG A 320 18.21 8.93 -13.76
N TYR A 321 19.06 8.44 -12.86
CA TYR A 321 20.32 9.12 -12.52
C TYR A 321 21.56 8.58 -13.26
N ASP A 322 21.41 7.56 -14.10
CA ASP A 322 22.47 7.16 -15.06
C ASP A 322 22.85 8.30 -16.05
N ALA A 323 22.14 9.44 -16.02
CA ALA A 323 22.39 10.65 -16.80
C ALA A 323 23.23 11.74 -16.09
N GLY A 324 24.21 11.35 -15.25
CA GLY A 324 25.31 12.25 -14.85
C GLY A 324 25.05 13.25 -13.71
N ARG A 325 24.06 13.03 -12.84
CA ARG A 325 23.90 13.79 -11.58
C ARG A 325 24.20 12.89 -10.38
N ASP A 326 25.17 13.29 -9.57
CA ASP A 326 25.57 12.56 -8.38
C ASP A 326 24.45 12.59 -7.34
N LEU A 327 23.92 11.41 -7.00
CA LEU A 327 22.89 11.25 -5.98
C LEU A 327 23.60 11.24 -4.63
N ASN A 328 23.48 12.33 -3.86
CA ASN A 328 23.96 12.39 -2.46
C ASN A 328 23.42 11.24 -1.57
N ARG A 329 22.42 10.50 -2.03
CA ARG A 329 21.78 9.37 -1.33
C ARG A 329 21.81 8.05 -2.10
N ARG A 330 22.65 7.91 -3.13
CA ARG A 330 22.72 6.68 -3.94
C ARG A 330 22.97 5.45 -3.07
N SER A 331 23.93 5.55 -2.15
CA SER A 331 24.28 4.48 -1.21
C SER A 331 23.09 4.07 -0.33
N ASP A 332 22.35 5.05 0.22
CA ASP A 332 21.15 4.79 1.02
C ASP A 332 20.10 4.01 0.21
N ILE A 333 19.88 4.40 -1.05
CA ILE A 333 18.92 3.75 -1.94
C ILE A 333 19.33 2.30 -2.24
N LEU A 334 20.59 2.09 -2.61
CA LEU A 334 21.10 0.74 -2.88
C LEU A 334 20.99 -0.16 -1.65
N GLN A 335 21.37 0.34 -0.47
CA GLN A 335 21.25 -0.41 0.77
C GLN A 335 19.80 -0.78 1.09
N ALA A 336 18.87 0.17 0.97
CA ALA A 336 17.44 -0.08 1.21
C ALA A 336 16.87 -1.10 0.21
N LEU A 337 17.25 -1.04 -1.07
CA LEU A 337 16.80 -1.98 -2.09
C LEU A 337 17.36 -3.38 -1.89
N ILE A 338 18.62 -3.53 -1.47
CA ILE A 338 19.20 -4.84 -1.14
C ILE A 338 18.41 -5.49 -0.01
N ILE A 339 18.16 -4.75 1.07
CA ILE A 339 17.39 -5.25 2.21
C ILE A 339 15.95 -5.60 1.78
N ALA A 340 15.31 -4.73 1.00
CA ALA A 340 13.96 -4.99 0.49
C ALA A 340 13.91 -6.24 -0.40
N LYS A 341 14.92 -6.45 -1.26
CA LYS A 341 15.03 -7.65 -2.11
C LYS A 341 15.06 -8.91 -1.27
N ASP A 342 15.90 -8.98 -0.25
CA ASP A 342 15.99 -10.14 0.64
C ASP A 342 14.64 -10.44 1.30
N ILE A 343 13.91 -9.40 1.75
CA ILE A 343 12.57 -9.55 2.33
C ILE A 343 11.57 -10.07 1.28
N TRP A 344 11.57 -9.52 0.06
CA TRP A 344 10.67 -9.95 -1.00
C TRP A 344 10.97 -11.38 -1.48
N GLU A 345 12.24 -11.80 -1.49
CA GLU A 345 12.64 -13.16 -1.86
C GLU A 345 11.98 -14.21 -0.96
N THR A 346 11.86 -13.93 0.34
CA THR A 346 11.20 -14.85 1.29
C THR A 346 9.72 -15.11 1.00
N ARG A 347 9.09 -14.30 0.13
CA ARG A 347 7.67 -14.40 -0.24
C ARG A 347 7.45 -14.64 -1.74
N SER A 348 8.53 -14.81 -2.50
CA SER A 348 8.49 -14.92 -3.96
C SER A 348 7.80 -16.21 -4.44
N ASP A 349 7.75 -17.25 -3.61
CA ASP A 349 7.03 -18.50 -3.89
C ASP A 349 5.51 -18.33 -3.89
N GLN A 350 4.99 -17.36 -3.13
CA GLN A 350 3.56 -17.17 -2.89
C GLN A 350 2.98 -15.91 -3.54
N SER A 351 3.81 -14.96 -3.98
CA SER A 351 3.38 -13.64 -4.47
C SER A 351 4.04 -13.28 -5.81
N LEU A 352 3.22 -13.02 -6.82
CA LEU A 352 3.70 -12.53 -8.12
C LEU A 352 4.24 -11.11 -8.01
N GLU A 353 3.66 -10.29 -7.13
CA GLU A 353 4.18 -8.95 -6.84
C GLU A 353 5.58 -9.02 -6.24
N ALA A 354 5.81 -9.93 -5.29
CA ALA A 354 7.13 -10.15 -4.70
C ALA A 354 8.16 -10.61 -5.75
N GLN A 355 7.79 -11.56 -6.63
CA GLN A 355 8.66 -11.97 -7.74
C GLN A 355 9.03 -10.79 -8.64
N ARG A 356 8.06 -9.92 -8.95
CA ARG A 356 8.28 -8.71 -9.76
C ARG A 356 9.21 -7.73 -9.06
N ALA A 357 9.05 -7.51 -7.75
CA ALA A 357 9.98 -6.68 -6.98
C ALA A 357 11.41 -7.22 -7.01
N VAL A 358 11.59 -8.51 -6.72
CA VAL A 358 12.92 -9.15 -6.74
C VAL A 358 13.56 -9.01 -8.12
N LYS A 359 12.81 -9.25 -9.20
CA LYS A 359 13.30 -9.08 -10.57
C LYS A 359 13.69 -7.63 -10.86
N ALA A 360 12.82 -6.66 -10.55
CA ALA A 360 13.07 -5.24 -10.78
C ALA A 360 14.32 -4.75 -10.03
N ILE A 361 14.45 -5.12 -8.75
CA ILE A 361 15.62 -4.74 -7.94
C ILE A 361 16.88 -5.38 -8.53
N SER A 362 16.85 -6.65 -8.90
CA SER A 362 18.01 -7.36 -9.47
C SER A 362 18.52 -6.68 -10.74
N VAL A 363 17.61 -6.32 -11.66
CA VAL A 363 17.97 -5.60 -12.89
C VAL A 363 18.60 -4.24 -12.58
N MET A 364 18.03 -3.48 -11.64
CA MET A 364 18.58 -2.18 -11.25
C MET A 364 19.97 -2.30 -10.62
N LEU A 365 20.19 -3.29 -9.74
CA LEU A 365 21.50 -3.53 -9.13
C LEU A 365 22.56 -3.97 -10.16
N GLU A 366 22.16 -4.76 -11.16
CA GLU A 366 23.07 -5.15 -12.25
C GLU A 366 23.44 -3.97 -13.15
N GLN A 367 22.48 -3.12 -13.50
CA GLN A 367 22.71 -1.90 -14.27
C GLN A 367 23.67 -0.97 -13.52
N ASP A 368 23.42 -0.76 -12.23
CA ASP A 368 24.27 0.04 -11.34
C ASP A 368 25.73 -0.46 -11.34
N ARG A 369 25.91 -1.78 -11.20
CA ARG A 369 27.22 -2.42 -11.23
C ARG A 369 27.94 -2.21 -12.57
N LYS A 370 27.22 -2.31 -13.69
CA LYS A 370 27.78 -2.08 -15.03
C LYS A 370 28.19 -0.62 -15.20
N SER A 371 27.34 0.34 -14.84
CA SER A 371 27.67 1.78 -14.90
C SER A 371 28.91 2.13 -14.07
N SER A 372 29.06 1.54 -12.87
CA SER A 372 30.25 1.72 -12.03
C SER A 372 31.55 1.18 -12.67
N MET A 373 31.48 0.06 -13.40
CA MET A 373 32.62 -0.53 -14.12
C MET A 373 33.08 0.33 -15.31
N PHE A 374 32.17 1.03 -15.98
CA PHE A 374 32.52 1.95 -17.08
C PHE A 374 33.20 3.24 -16.60
N VAL A 375 32.88 3.72 -15.40
CA VAL A 375 33.49 4.93 -14.80
C VAL A 375 34.91 4.67 -14.27
N SER A 376 35.27 3.41 -13.98
CA SER A 376 36.54 3.02 -13.34
C SER A 376 37.65 2.58 -14.32
N SER A 377 37.45 2.68 -15.63
CA SER A 377 38.51 2.48 -16.63
C SER A 377 39.26 3.79 -16.90
N PRO A 378 40.61 3.84 -16.81
CA PRO A 378 41.35 5.05 -17.09
C PRO A 378 41.22 5.39 -18.58
N SER A 379 40.79 6.63 -18.85
CA SER A 379 40.63 7.20 -20.18
C SER A 379 41.88 7.01 -21.02
N THR A 380 41.85 6.03 -21.92
CA THR A 380 42.79 5.99 -23.05
C THR A 380 42.21 6.90 -24.11
N THR A 381 43.00 7.89 -24.53
CA THR A 381 42.68 8.91 -25.53
C THR A 381 42.08 8.25 -26.79
N PHE A 382 40.78 8.46 -27.02
CA PHE A 382 40.11 7.94 -28.19
C PHE A 382 40.30 8.91 -29.36
N ASN A 383 41.02 8.46 -30.40
CA ASN A 383 41.15 9.15 -31.68
C ASN A 383 39.83 9.01 -32.47
N PRO A 384 39.22 10.08 -33.00
CA PRO A 384 37.96 10.00 -33.73
C PRO A 384 38.24 9.66 -35.20
N SER A 385 38.48 8.39 -35.50
CA SER A 385 38.49 7.90 -36.90
C SER A 385 38.48 6.37 -36.97
N SER A 386 37.39 5.76 -36.53
CA SER A 386 36.86 4.50 -37.10
C SER A 386 35.66 4.06 -36.25
N MET A 387 34.45 4.34 -36.75
CA MET A 387 33.27 3.59 -36.33
C MET A 387 33.13 2.35 -37.20
N PRO A 388 33.08 1.15 -36.63
CA PRO A 388 32.27 0.08 -37.17
C PRO A 388 30.91 0.08 -36.47
N SER A 389 29.86 0.12 -37.29
CA SER A 389 28.47 -0.14 -36.91
C SER A 389 28.35 -1.51 -36.23
N ALA A 390 27.83 -1.53 -35.00
CA ALA A 390 27.63 -2.76 -34.24
C ALA A 390 26.14 -3.15 -34.27
N GLU A 391 25.85 -4.22 -35.01
CA GLU A 391 24.60 -4.95 -34.99
C GLU A 391 24.50 -5.88 -33.77
N ASN A 392 23.30 -5.89 -33.17
CA ASN A 392 22.52 -7.02 -32.66
C ASN A 392 23.19 -8.09 -31.76
N HIS A 393 22.80 -8.06 -30.48
CA HIS A 393 22.74 -9.26 -29.64
C HIS A 393 21.49 -9.22 -28.73
N PHE A 394 20.76 -10.33 -28.74
CA PHE A 394 19.66 -10.76 -27.85
C PHE A 394 18.21 -10.49 -28.27
N GLY A 395 17.58 -11.56 -28.77
CA GLY A 395 16.13 -11.72 -28.83
C GLY A 395 15.58 -12.60 -27.70
N GLY A 396 14.28 -12.44 -27.43
CA GLY A 396 13.41 -13.41 -26.76
C GLY A 396 12.67 -12.87 -25.53
N PHE A 397 11.41 -12.42 -25.68
CA PHE A 397 10.20 -12.94 -25.00
C PHE A 397 8.95 -12.14 -25.40
N ASP A 398 7.88 -12.90 -25.71
CA ASP A 398 6.61 -12.49 -26.35
C ASP A 398 5.50 -12.11 -25.34
N ASN A 399 4.37 -11.63 -25.88
CA ASN A 399 3.43 -10.67 -25.33
C ASN A 399 2.00 -11.25 -25.21
N THR A 400 1.67 -11.84 -24.04
CA THR A 400 0.29 -12.31 -23.75
C THR A 400 -0.32 -11.84 -22.42
N PHE A 401 0.26 -10.85 -21.72
CA PHE A 401 -0.19 -10.52 -20.35
C PHE A 401 -0.55 -9.04 -20.11
N GLY A 402 -1.29 -8.45 -21.05
CA GLY A 402 -1.97 -7.18 -20.83
C GLY A 402 -3.25 -7.37 -20.00
N GLN A 403 -3.13 -7.61 -18.68
CA GLN A 403 -4.16 -7.42 -17.63
C GLN A 403 -3.72 -8.15 -16.35
N THR A 404 -2.84 -7.55 -15.52
CA THR A 404 -2.72 -7.85 -14.05
C THR A 404 -1.59 -7.04 -13.41
N MET A 405 -1.61 -5.71 -13.60
CA MET A 405 -1.07 -4.74 -12.64
C MET A 405 -1.56 -3.36 -13.05
N ALA A 406 -2.34 -2.71 -12.18
CA ALA A 406 -2.46 -1.27 -12.23
C ALA A 406 -1.29 -0.72 -11.40
N LEU A 407 -0.12 -0.53 -12.03
CA LEU A 407 0.79 0.51 -11.54
C LEU A 407 0.06 1.83 -11.73
N ASP A 408 0.26 2.77 -10.80
CA ASP A 408 -0.32 4.11 -10.84
C ASP A 408 -0.26 4.66 -12.28
N PRO A 409 -1.40 5.05 -12.90
CA PRO A 409 -1.46 5.51 -14.28
C PRO A 409 -0.47 6.64 -14.59
N SER A 410 -0.04 7.40 -13.59
CA SER A 410 0.98 8.45 -13.73
C SER A 410 2.36 7.93 -14.15
N PHE A 411 2.71 6.66 -13.88
CA PHE A 411 3.91 6.01 -14.44
C PHE A 411 3.75 5.68 -15.94
N PHE A 412 2.53 5.65 -16.47
CA PHE A 412 2.23 5.35 -17.87
C PHE A 412 1.74 6.55 -18.69
N SER A 413 1.41 7.68 -18.06
CA SER A 413 0.73 8.82 -18.68
C SER A 413 1.65 9.91 -19.27
N ILE A 414 2.97 9.68 -19.40
CA ILE A 414 3.87 10.66 -20.02
C ILE A 414 4.14 10.23 -21.47
N GLY A 415 3.29 10.73 -22.36
CA GLY A 415 3.58 10.81 -23.79
C GLY A 415 4.79 11.73 -24.04
N ASP A 416 5.53 11.37 -25.07
CA ASP A 416 6.62 12.08 -25.77
C ASP A 416 8.03 12.12 -25.18
N ASP A 417 8.27 11.75 -23.91
CA ASP A 417 9.64 11.57 -23.37
C ASP A 417 10.00 10.11 -23.06
N MET A 418 9.24 9.20 -23.67
CA MET A 418 9.55 7.78 -23.79
C MET A 418 10.33 7.50 -25.06
N THR A 419 11.05 8.43 -25.68
CA THR A 419 11.85 8.09 -26.88
C THR A 419 13.05 7.20 -26.55
N ALA A 420 13.52 7.16 -25.29
CA ALA A 420 14.54 6.21 -24.85
C ALA A 420 13.95 4.82 -24.51
N LEU A 421 12.70 4.73 -24.06
CA LEU A 421 12.04 3.45 -23.74
C LEU A 421 11.18 2.91 -24.89
N SER A 422 10.66 3.77 -25.77
CA SER A 422 10.01 3.41 -27.05
C SER A 422 11.05 3.02 -28.07
N LYS A 423 12.25 3.62 -28.12
CA LYS A 423 13.33 3.07 -28.97
C LYS A 423 13.80 1.70 -28.50
N VAL A 424 13.79 1.45 -27.18
CA VAL A 424 13.97 0.11 -26.59
C VAL A 424 12.81 -0.86 -26.96
N MET A 425 11.65 -0.35 -27.37
CA MET A 425 10.47 -1.12 -27.78
C MET A 425 10.24 -1.19 -29.31
N ASP A 426 10.74 -0.24 -30.11
CA ASP A 426 10.50 -0.11 -31.56
C ASP A 426 11.52 -0.92 -32.37
N GLU A 427 12.77 -1.05 -31.88
CA GLU A 427 13.79 -1.93 -32.47
C GLU A 427 13.53 -3.42 -32.21
N PHE A 428 12.51 -3.74 -31.41
CA PHE A 428 12.04 -5.09 -31.09
C PHE A 428 11.12 -5.70 -32.18
N MET A 429 10.69 -4.90 -33.17
CA MET A 429 9.56 -5.24 -34.05
C MET A 429 9.91 -5.95 -35.37
N ASN A 430 11.18 -6.07 -35.79
CA ASN A 430 11.53 -6.63 -37.11
C ASN A 430 12.56 -7.79 -37.01
N ASP A 431 12.20 -8.93 -37.61
CA ASP A 431 12.92 -10.22 -37.82
C ASP A 431 12.85 -11.26 -36.68
N THR A 432 12.15 -12.40 -36.84
CA THR A 432 12.32 -13.38 -37.92
C THR A 432 11.04 -14.18 -38.19
N ALA A 433 10.57 -14.08 -39.44
CA ALA A 433 9.80 -15.12 -40.10
C ALA A 433 10.77 -16.14 -40.76
N ALA A 434 10.31 -17.40 -40.87
CA ALA A 434 10.90 -18.54 -41.59
C ALA A 434 12.01 -19.31 -40.83
N THR A 435 12.05 -20.64 -40.68
CA THR A 435 11.64 -21.80 -41.54
C THR A 435 11.48 -23.09 -40.69
N SER A 436 10.31 -23.77 -40.67
CA SER A 436 9.90 -25.03 -41.41
C SER A 436 10.29 -26.38 -40.75
N PRO A 437 9.74 -27.58 -41.14
CA PRO A 437 8.49 -27.95 -41.82
C PRO A 437 7.76 -29.18 -41.17
N PHE A 438 6.73 -29.72 -41.86
CA PHE A 438 5.85 -30.89 -41.59
C PHE A 438 4.58 -30.57 -40.75
N GLY A 439 3.36 -30.84 -41.19
CA GLY A 439 2.87 -31.57 -42.37
C GLY A 439 1.50 -32.16 -42.02
N ASN A 440 0.47 -31.80 -42.80
CA ASN A 440 -0.91 -32.29 -42.87
C ASN A 440 -1.22 -33.65 -42.19
N ALA A 441 -2.38 -33.77 -41.54
CA ALA A 441 -3.58 -34.32 -42.17
C ALA A 441 -4.73 -34.55 -41.16
N ILE A 442 -5.94 -34.22 -41.65
CA ILE A 442 -7.30 -34.54 -41.20
C ILE A 442 -7.88 -33.69 -40.08
#